data_AF-Q68Y92-F1
#
_entry.id   AF-Q68Y92-F1
#
_cell.length_a   1.000
_cell.length_b   1.000
_cell.length_c   1.000
_cell.angle_alpha   90.00
_cell.angle_beta   90.00
_cell.angle_gamma   90.00
#
_symmetry.space_group_name_H-M   'P 1'
#
loop_
_entity.id
_entity.type
_entity.pdbx_description
1 polymer ?
#
loop_
_entity_poly.entity_id
_entity_poly.type
_entity_poly.pdbx_seq_one_letter_code
_entity_poly.pdbx_strand_id
1 'polypeptide(L)'
;MRAWLLLAIVAAGSCLFPELSSANILYSSCRGVMGNRDIYSKVERVCNDCTNLYRLPQLDGLCRNRCFNNQWFLLCLNSAKREDELNNFRLWISILNAGREW
;
A
#
# COMPACT_ATOMS: atom_id res chain seq x y z
N MET A 1 -20.99 -45.33 25.26
CA MET A 1 -19.51 -45.44 25.09
C MET A 1 -18.98 -45.03 23.70
N ARG A 2 -19.81 -44.59 22.73
CA ARG A 2 -19.34 -44.22 21.37
C ARG A 2 -19.31 -42.70 21.07
N ALA A 3 -19.87 -41.87 21.95
CA ALA A 3 -19.90 -40.40 21.78
C ALA A 3 -18.51 -39.75 21.89
N TRP A 4 -17.60 -40.35 22.69
CA TRP A 4 -16.23 -39.88 22.86
C TRP A 4 -15.39 -40.02 21.58
N LEU A 5 -15.67 -41.04 20.76
CA LEU A 5 -14.99 -41.23 19.47
C LEU A 5 -15.36 -40.11 18.47
N LEU A 6 -16.62 -39.68 18.48
CA LEU A 6 -17.07 -38.58 17.61
C LEU A 6 -16.47 -37.24 18.05
N LEU A 7 -16.34 -36.99 19.35
CA LEU A 7 -15.67 -35.80 19.89
C LEU A 7 -14.17 -35.76 19.54
N ALA A 8 -13.49 -36.90 19.57
CA ALA A 8 -12.07 -36.99 19.20
C ALA A 8 -11.84 -36.71 17.70
N ILE A 9 -12.76 -37.16 16.82
CA ILE A 9 -12.68 -36.91 15.37
C ILE A 9 -12.90 -35.42 15.06
N VAL A 10 -13.83 -34.76 15.76
CA VAL A 10 -14.07 -33.32 15.59
C VAL A 10 -12.88 -32.50 16.09
N ALA A 11 -12.28 -32.87 17.23
CA ALA A 11 -11.10 -32.19 17.78
C ALA A 11 -9.83 -32.37 16.92
N ALA A 12 -9.63 -33.57 16.34
CA ALA A 12 -8.51 -33.83 15.43
C ALA A 12 -8.72 -33.20 14.03
N GLY A 13 -9.98 -33.10 13.58
CA GLY A 13 -10.33 -32.46 12.30
C GLY A 13 -10.07 -30.95 12.28
N SER A 14 -10.13 -30.28 13.42
CA SER A 14 -9.83 -28.84 13.55
C SER A 14 -8.36 -28.47 13.34
N CYS A 15 -7.42 -29.42 13.37
CA CYS A 15 -5.99 -29.14 13.17
C CYS A 15 -5.50 -29.28 11.73
N LEU A 16 -6.36 -29.73 10.80
CA LEU A 16 -5.99 -29.93 9.38
C LEU A 16 -6.35 -28.76 8.48
N PHE A 17 -6.87 -27.66 9.03
CA PHE A 17 -6.90 -26.40 8.31
C PHE A 17 -5.53 -25.75 8.53
N PRO A 18 -4.60 -25.78 7.55
CA PRO A 18 -3.51 -24.83 7.60
C PRO A 18 -4.16 -23.46 7.73
N GLU A 19 -3.87 -22.76 8.84
CA GLU A 19 -4.07 -21.33 8.90
C GLU A 19 -3.37 -20.78 7.67
N LEU A 20 -4.17 -20.41 6.65
CA LEU A 20 -3.71 -19.64 5.53
C LEU A 20 -3.28 -18.32 6.16
N SER A 21 -2.01 -18.28 6.60
CA SER A 21 -1.32 -17.06 6.98
C SER A 21 -1.68 -16.09 5.88
N SER A 22 -2.48 -15.09 6.27
CA SER A 22 -2.88 -14.05 5.37
C SER A 22 -1.60 -13.33 4.99
N ALA A 23 -0.95 -13.77 3.91
CA ALA A 23 -0.05 -12.95 3.12
C ALA A 23 -0.95 -11.90 2.46
N ASN A 24 -1.48 -11.03 3.31
CA ASN A 24 -2.41 -10.01 2.93
C ASN A 24 -1.57 -9.02 2.10
N ILE A 25 -1.77 -9.10 0.78
CA ILE A 25 -1.79 -7.94 -0.10
C ILE A 25 -0.49 -7.12 -0.13
N LEU A 26 0.62 -7.73 -0.54
CA LEU A 26 1.75 -6.96 -1.11
C LEU A 26 1.47 -6.51 -2.55
N TYR A 27 0.21 -6.22 -2.90
CA TYR A 27 -0.16 -5.72 -4.23
C TYR A 27 -0.24 -4.19 -4.29
N SER A 28 -0.40 -3.52 -3.13
CA SER A 28 -0.53 -2.06 -3.04
C SER A 28 0.71 -1.34 -2.51
N SER A 29 1.73 -2.06 -2.05
CA SER A 29 2.95 -1.47 -1.50
C SER A 29 4.06 -1.47 -2.52
N CYS A 30 4.66 -0.30 -2.75
CA CYS A 30 5.82 -0.16 -3.62
C CYS A 30 6.98 -1.01 -3.10
N ARG A 31 7.70 -1.69 -4.00
CA ARG A 31 8.78 -2.62 -3.63
C ARG A 31 9.83 -1.94 -2.74
N GLY A 32 10.15 -0.67 -3.01
CA GLY A 32 11.09 0.13 -2.21
C GLY A 32 10.59 0.57 -0.82
N VAL A 33 9.34 0.27 -0.44
CA VAL A 33 8.77 0.75 0.85
C VAL A 33 9.42 0.08 2.05
N MET A 34 9.84 -1.19 1.95
CA MET A 34 10.38 -1.92 3.11
C MET A 34 11.60 -1.24 3.75
N GLY A 35 12.48 -0.63 2.94
CA GLY A 35 13.64 0.13 3.42
C GLY A 35 13.41 1.64 3.59
N ASN A 36 12.32 2.17 3.03
CA ASN A 36 12.12 3.62 2.89
C ASN A 36 10.70 4.05 3.30
N ARG A 37 10.21 3.53 4.43
CA ARG A 37 8.88 3.87 4.97
C ARG A 37 8.70 5.37 5.22
N ASP A 38 9.74 6.04 5.70
CA ASP A 38 9.69 7.49 5.92
C ASP A 38 9.49 8.28 4.62
N ILE A 39 10.14 7.82 3.54
CA ILE A 39 9.98 8.41 2.21
C ILE A 39 8.56 8.17 1.71
N TYR A 40 8.06 6.95 1.84
CA TYR A 40 6.69 6.61 1.46
C TYR A 40 5.67 7.51 2.18
N SER A 41 5.80 7.68 3.50
CA SER A 41 4.89 8.53 4.29
C SER A 41 4.91 9.99 3.83
N LYS A 42 6.08 10.52 3.45
CA LYS A 42 6.19 11.89 2.91
C LYS A 42 5.45 12.04 1.59
N VAL A 43 5.59 11.08 0.67
CA VAL A 43 4.93 11.11 -0.64
C VAL A 43 3.42 10.88 -0.49
N GLU A 44 3.03 9.96 0.39
CA GLU A 44 1.63 9.65 0.73
C GLU A 44 0.88 10.87 1.26
N ARG A 45 1.53 11.69 2.09
CA ARG A 45 0.93 12.91 2.64
C ARG A 45 0.47 13.88 1.56
N VAL A 46 1.19 14.00 0.45
CA VAL A 46 0.79 14.85 -0.69
C VAL A 46 -0.53 14.36 -1.28
N CYS A 47 -0.69 13.05 -1.44
CA CYS A 47 -1.94 12.46 -1.93
C CYS A 47 -3.11 12.69 -0.96
N ASN A 48 -2.86 12.57 0.35
CA ASN A 48 -3.87 12.81 1.37
C ASN A 48 -4.30 14.28 1.42
N ASP A 49 -3.34 15.21 1.40
CA ASP A 49 -3.61 16.65 1.38
C ASP A 49 -4.42 17.05 0.14
N CYS A 50 -4.04 16.52 -1.03
CA CYS A 50 -4.75 16.71 -2.28
C CYS A 50 -6.19 16.16 -2.24
N THR A 51 -6.37 14.97 -1.70
CA THR A 51 -7.69 14.34 -1.52
C THR A 51 -8.59 15.20 -0.63
N ASN A 52 -8.04 15.80 0.43
CA ASN A 52 -8.76 16.71 1.31
C ASN A 52 -9.11 18.04 0.62
N LEU A 53 -8.23 18.57 -0.24
CA LEU A 53 -8.47 19.78 -1.02
C LEU A 53 -9.62 19.60 -2.02
N TYR A 54 -9.60 18.52 -2.79
CA TYR A 54 -10.62 18.24 -3.80
C TYR A 54 -11.90 17.59 -3.23
N ARG A 55 -11.85 17.08 -1.99
CA ARG A 55 -12.91 16.28 -1.36
C ARG A 55 -13.34 15.07 -2.21
N LEU A 56 -12.39 14.44 -2.88
CA LEU A 56 -12.61 13.31 -3.78
C LEU A 56 -11.86 12.06 -3.27
N PRO A 57 -12.52 11.12 -2.56
CA PRO A 57 -11.84 9.98 -1.95
C PRO A 57 -11.19 9.02 -2.95
N GLN A 58 -11.71 8.97 -4.18
CA GLN A 58 -11.13 8.14 -5.26
C GLN A 58 -9.74 8.64 -5.69
N LEU A 59 -9.43 9.91 -5.44
CA LEU A 59 -8.17 10.54 -5.83
C LEU A 59 -6.98 9.98 -5.06
N ASP A 60 -7.17 9.55 -3.80
CA ASP A 60 -6.12 8.96 -2.98
C ASP A 60 -5.56 7.67 -3.62
N GLY A 61 -6.47 6.78 -4.05
CA GLY A 61 -6.09 5.55 -4.77
C GLY A 61 -5.44 5.83 -6.12
N LEU A 62 -5.95 6.81 -6.89
CA LEU A 62 -5.35 7.22 -8.16
C LEU A 62 -3.96 7.82 -7.99
N CYS A 63 -3.74 8.62 -6.94
CA CYS A 63 -2.47 9.26 -6.64
C CYS A 63 -1.40 8.25 -6.23
N ARG A 64 -1.76 7.26 -5.41
CA ARG A 64 -0.86 6.16 -4.99
C ARG A 64 -0.60 5.12 -6.08
N ASN A 65 -1.43 5.10 -7.13
CA ASN A 65 -1.34 4.13 -8.21
C ASN A 65 0.05 4.13 -8.88
N ARG A 66 0.50 2.95 -9.32
CA ARG A 66 1.84 2.76 -9.90
C ARG A 66 2.96 3.39 -9.07
N CYS A 67 2.83 3.39 -7.75
CA CYS A 67 3.84 3.94 -6.85
C CYS A 67 4.15 5.39 -7.09
N PHE A 68 3.10 6.21 -7.14
CA PHE A 68 3.15 7.66 -7.36
C PHE A 68 3.74 8.08 -8.72
N ASN A 69 4.08 7.13 -9.59
CA ASN A 69 4.54 7.39 -10.95
C ASN A 69 3.34 7.51 -11.91
N ASN A 70 2.57 8.57 -11.75
CA ASN A 70 1.40 8.88 -12.55
C ASN A 70 1.19 10.41 -12.62
N GLN A 71 0.32 10.86 -13.51
CA GLN A 71 0.01 12.28 -13.65
C GLN A 71 -0.81 12.84 -12.47
N TRP A 72 -1.57 12.01 -11.75
CA TRP A 72 -2.35 12.43 -10.59
C TRP A 72 -1.48 12.93 -9.45
N PHE A 73 -0.30 12.32 -9.25
CA PHE A 73 0.67 12.81 -8.28
C PHE A 73 1.15 14.21 -8.61
N LEU A 74 1.47 14.50 -9.88
CA LEU A 74 1.87 15.83 -10.33
C LEU A 74 0.76 16.87 -10.15
N LEU A 75 -0.48 16.50 -10.48
CA LEU A 75 -1.65 17.35 -10.21
C LEU A 75 -1.74 17.66 -8.72
N CYS A 76 -1.64 16.64 -7.88
CA CYS A 76 -1.71 16.80 -6.43
C CYS A 76 -0.58 17.63 -5.84
N LEU A 77 0.64 17.49 -6.36
CA LEU A 77 1.78 18.28 -5.94
C LEU A 77 1.58 19.77 -6.25
N ASN A 78 1.02 20.07 -7.44
CA ASN A 78 0.66 21.43 -7.84
C ASN A 78 -0.43 22.00 -6.92
N SER A 79 -1.51 21.26 -6.70
CA SER A 79 -2.62 21.69 -5.84
C SER A 79 -2.19 21.90 -4.39
N ALA A 80 -1.21 21.12 -3.91
CA ALA A 80 -0.60 21.28 -2.60
C ALA A 80 0.43 22.43 -2.51
N LYS A 81 0.68 23.15 -3.62
CA LYS A 81 1.68 24.24 -3.75
C LYS A 81 3.11 23.83 -3.34
N ARG A 82 3.53 22.61 -3.70
CA ARG A 82 4.88 22.06 -3.42
C ARG A 82 5.68 21.78 -4.68
N GLU A 83 5.43 22.55 -5.74
CA GLU A 83 6.12 22.36 -7.03
C GLU A 83 7.63 22.65 -6.94
N ASP A 84 8.04 23.50 -6.01
CA ASP A 84 9.43 23.82 -5.69
C ASP A 84 10.22 22.58 -5.24
N GLU A 85 9.54 21.63 -4.56
CA GLU A 85 10.13 20.38 -4.09
C GLU A 85 10.08 19.24 -5.12
N LEU A 86 9.61 19.49 -6.35
CA LEU A 86 9.35 18.46 -7.36
C LEU A 86 10.57 17.56 -7.62
N ASN A 87 11.78 18.12 -7.62
CA ASN A 87 13.01 17.34 -7.82
C ASN A 87 13.26 16.34 -6.67
N ASN A 88 12.96 16.72 -5.43
CA ASN A 88 13.07 15.85 -4.27
C ASN A 88 12.04 14.71 -4.35
N PHE A 89 10.79 15.05 -4.68
CA PHE A 89 9.74 14.05 -4.85
C PHE A 89 10.04 13.08 -6.00
N ARG A 90 10.60 13.55 -7.12
CA ARG A 90 11.05 12.67 -8.22
C ARG A 90 12.12 11.68 -7.78
N LEU A 91 13.10 12.14 -7.00
CA LEU A 91 14.13 11.26 -6.44
C LEU A 91 13.52 10.21 -5.51
N TRP A 92 12.65 10.63 -4.61
CA TRP A 92 11.95 9.74 -3.67
C TRP A 92 11.09 8.70 -4.38
N ILE A 93 10.32 9.11 -5.39
CA ILE A 93 9.52 8.21 -6.21
C ILE A 93 10.45 7.23 -6.94
N SER A 94 11.57 7.68 -7.49
CA SER A 94 12.56 6.78 -8.12
C SER A 94 13.09 5.72 -7.14
N ILE A 95 13.45 6.12 -5.92
CA ILE A 95 13.91 5.19 -4.85
C ILE A 95 12.82 4.17 -4.51
N LEU A 96 11.56 4.62 -4.34
CA LEU A 96 10.44 3.74 -4.03
C LEU A 96 10.12 2.74 -5.16
N ASN A 97 10.50 3.10 -6.39
CA ASN A 97 10.33 2.29 -7.59
C ASN A 97 11.56 1.44 -7.95
N ALA A 98 12.67 1.57 -7.21
CA ALA A 98 13.88 0.80 -7.48
C ALA A 98 13.59 -0.71 -7.43
N GLY A 99 14.06 -1.45 -8.44
CA GLY A 99 13.87 -2.90 -8.55
C GLY A 99 12.47 -3.35 -9.02
N ARG A 100 11.63 -2.44 -9.55
CA ARG A 100 10.46 -2.83 -10.35
C ARG A 100 10.90 -3.13 -11.78
N GLU A 101 10.58 -4.32 -12.26
CA GLU A 101 10.58 -4.65 -13.69
C GLU A 101 9.31 -4.06 -14.30
N TRP A 102 9.44 -3.35 -15.43
CA TRP A 102 8.38 -2.54 -16.04
C TRP A 102 7.37 -3.37 -16.84
#